data_AF-A0A024TID7-F1
#
_entry.id   AF-A0A024TID7-F1
#
_cell.length_a   1.000
_cell.length_b   1.000
_cell.length_c   1.000
_cell.angle_alpha   90.00
_cell.angle_beta   90.00
_cell.angle_gamma   90.00
#
_symmetry.space_group_name_H-M   'P 1'
#
loop_
_entity.id
_entity.type
_entity.pdbx_description
1 polymer ?
#
loop_
_entity_poly.entity_id
_entity_poly.type
_entity_poly.pdbx_seq_one_letter_code
_entity_poly.pdbx_strand_id
1 'polypeptide(L)'
;MDGGYILVAKDDFSQFKRLWETDVANAQVVARCLLQWFSVFGMCYHWVSDRGSHFKNECPWANGTVESAMKTTLKKFRALLSEWLMQPDQWRLIVPVVMHVLNQSPSETLGGTSPITAMTGGPAMSPLDRLALPGPTKITTLEELWSLRQEELKSLVLSLDSMHEKIVEASSKKRLKKRQRRLKTKGVEMAQLDVGDFVLYMDVWSMSPSKLSVTWREPAQVVKTTSDWIFENRNLVTG
;
A
#
# COMPACT_ATOMS: atom_id res chain seq x y z
N MET A 1 14.49 -21.34 14.31
CA MET A 1 13.02 -21.38 14.41
C MET A 1 12.51 -20.08 13.85
N ASP A 2 11.59 -20.19 12.88
CA ASP A 2 11.15 -19.10 12.02
C ASP A 2 10.55 -17.97 12.86
N GLY A 3 11.20 -16.82 12.88
CA GLY A 3 10.89 -15.70 13.77
C GLY A 3 9.52 -15.02 13.54
N GLY A 4 8.59 -15.66 12.85
CA GLY A 4 7.28 -15.15 12.45
C GLY A 4 7.29 -14.33 11.17
N TYR A 5 6.08 -13.96 10.75
CA TYR A 5 5.79 -13.14 9.60
C TYR A 5 4.93 -11.95 10.01
N ILE A 6 5.01 -10.87 9.23
CA ILE A 6 4.09 -9.73 9.31
C ILE A 6 3.36 -9.62 7.99
N LEU A 7 2.03 -9.68 8.03
CA LEU A 7 1.22 -9.25 6.91
C LEU A 7 1.08 -7.72 6.96
N VAL A 8 1.43 -7.06 5.85
CA VAL A 8 1.31 -5.61 5.70
C VAL A 8 0.19 -5.32 4.71
N ALA A 9 -0.93 -4.78 5.18
CA ALA A 9 -1.93 -4.16 4.30
C ALA A 9 -1.74 -2.65 4.29
N LYS A 10 -2.00 -2.04 3.15
CA LYS A 10 -1.90 -0.61 2.95
C LYS A 10 -3.05 -0.12 2.08
N ASP A 11 -3.68 0.95 2.50
CA ASP A 11 -4.62 1.70 1.66
C ASP A 11 -3.85 2.58 0.64
N ASP A 12 -4.26 2.57 -0.64
CA ASP A 12 -3.54 3.33 -1.67
C ASP A 12 -3.79 4.83 -1.57
N PHE A 13 -4.97 5.24 -1.13
CA PHE A 13 -5.31 6.66 -1.01
C PHE A 13 -4.61 7.30 0.19
N SER A 14 -5.01 6.90 1.40
CA SER A 14 -4.54 7.46 2.67
C SER A 14 -3.13 7.01 3.04
N GLN A 15 -2.57 6.01 2.35
CA GLN A 15 -1.31 5.35 2.73
C GLN A 15 -1.34 4.69 4.13
N PHE A 16 -2.52 4.57 4.75
CA PHE A 16 -2.72 3.95 6.05
C PHE A 16 -2.30 2.49 6.00
N LYS A 17 -1.58 2.04 7.03
CA LYS A 17 -1.06 0.67 7.11
C LYS A 17 -1.63 -0.06 8.30
N ARG A 18 -1.95 -1.33 8.08
CA ARG A 18 -2.27 -2.26 9.15
C ARG A 18 -1.32 -3.45 9.09
N LEU A 19 -0.82 -3.81 10.25
CA LEU A 19 0.17 -4.87 10.44
C LEU A 19 -0.47 -5.99 11.25
N TRP A 20 -0.28 -7.23 10.82
CA TRP A 20 -0.66 -8.41 11.59
C TRP A 20 0.52 -9.35 11.70
N GLU A 21 0.89 -9.69 12.93
CA GLU A 21 1.85 -10.75 13.22
C GLU A 21 1.20 -12.12 13.03
N THR A 22 1.96 -13.06 12.49
CA THR A 22 1.54 -14.45 12.31
C THR A 22 2.74 -15.38 12.34
N ASP A 23 2.57 -16.60 12.81
CA ASP A 23 3.62 -17.62 12.77
C ASP A 23 3.72 -18.31 11.41
N VAL A 24 2.65 -18.22 10.61
CA VAL A 24 2.53 -18.90 9.33
C VAL A 24 2.02 -17.93 8.27
N ALA A 25 2.71 -17.88 7.15
CA ALA A 25 2.18 -17.31 5.93
C ALA A 25 1.28 -18.38 5.28
N ASN A 26 -0.05 -18.21 5.31
CA ASN A 26 -0.99 -19.05 4.56
C ASN A 26 -2.23 -18.25 4.12
N ALA A 27 -2.95 -18.76 3.13
CA ALA A 27 -4.13 -18.08 2.58
C ALA A 27 -5.24 -17.87 3.61
N GLN A 28 -5.37 -18.77 4.60
CA GLN A 28 -6.38 -18.67 5.65
C GLN A 28 -6.09 -17.51 6.60
N VAL A 29 -4.82 -17.32 6.99
CA VAL A 29 -4.37 -16.18 7.81
C VAL A 29 -4.63 -14.87 7.06
N VAL A 30 -4.24 -14.82 5.78
CA VAL A 30 -4.50 -13.66 4.91
C VAL A 30 -6.00 -13.33 4.87
N ALA A 31 -6.86 -14.32 4.64
CA ALA A 31 -8.31 -14.11 4.61
C ALA A 31 -8.86 -13.55 5.92
N ARG A 32 -8.40 -14.06 7.07
CA ARG A 32 -8.79 -13.52 8.40
C ARG A 32 -8.35 -12.08 8.58
N CYS A 33 -7.12 -11.73 8.22
CA CYS A 33 -6.62 -10.36 8.32
C CYS A 33 -7.43 -9.39 7.43
N LEU A 34 -7.81 -9.82 6.22
CA LEU A 34 -8.65 -9.03 5.34
C LEU A 34 -10.06 -8.86 5.89
N LEU A 35 -10.66 -9.90 6.48
CA LEU A 35 -11.95 -9.79 7.15
C LEU A 35 -11.90 -8.77 8.31
N GLN A 36 -10.81 -8.75 9.07
CA GLN A 36 -10.61 -7.73 10.11
C GLN A 36 -10.43 -6.32 9.55
N TRP A 37 -9.88 -6.18 8.34
CA TRP A 37 -9.85 -4.90 7.64
C TRP A 37 -11.27 -4.50 7.23
N PHE A 38 -12.01 -5.42 6.59
CA PHE A 38 -13.36 -5.17 6.10
C PHE A 38 -14.35 -4.85 7.22
N SER A 39 -14.19 -5.45 8.39
CA SER A 39 -15.04 -5.16 9.54
C SER A 39 -14.85 -3.75 10.11
N VAL A 40 -13.71 -3.10 9.84
CA VAL A 40 -13.39 -1.77 10.38
C VAL A 40 -13.60 -0.68 9.34
N PHE A 41 -13.20 -0.93 8.09
CA PHE A 41 -13.18 0.09 7.03
C PHE A 41 -14.17 -0.16 5.89
N GLY A 42 -14.89 -1.28 5.91
CA GLY A 42 -15.75 -1.72 4.83
C GLY A 42 -15.02 -2.58 3.79
N MET A 43 -15.79 -3.18 2.88
CA MET A 43 -15.25 -4.10 1.88
C MET A 43 -14.39 -3.38 0.84
N CYS A 44 -13.22 -3.95 0.56
CA CYS A 44 -12.37 -3.50 -0.54
C CYS A 44 -12.67 -4.32 -1.80
N TYR A 45 -13.18 -3.67 -2.84
CA TYR A 45 -13.49 -4.33 -4.11
C TYR A 45 -12.26 -4.57 -5.00
N HIS A 46 -11.22 -3.76 -4.82
CA HIS A 46 -9.99 -3.84 -5.61
C HIS A 46 -8.77 -3.84 -4.71
N TRP A 47 -8.01 -4.92 -4.74
CA TRP A 47 -6.81 -5.08 -3.93
C TRP A 47 -5.73 -5.75 -4.76
N VAL A 48 -4.49 -5.35 -4.49
CA VAL A 48 -3.31 -5.82 -5.19
C VAL A 48 -2.41 -6.49 -4.16
N SER A 49 -1.96 -7.70 -4.47
CA SER A 49 -0.98 -8.44 -3.69
C SER A 49 0.25 -8.74 -4.53
N ASP A 50 1.34 -9.09 -3.86
CA ASP A 50 2.45 -9.71 -4.55
C ASP A 50 2.16 -11.18 -4.93
N ARG A 51 3.16 -11.83 -5.55
CA ARG A 51 3.12 -13.24 -5.97
C ARG A 51 3.45 -14.22 -4.83
N GLY A 52 3.23 -13.85 -3.56
CA GLY A 52 3.35 -14.82 -2.47
C GLY A 52 2.44 -16.02 -2.75
N SER A 53 2.88 -17.25 -2.47
CA SER A 53 2.11 -18.49 -2.72
C SER A 53 0.73 -18.50 -2.05
N HIS A 54 0.53 -17.64 -1.05
CA HIS A 54 -0.73 -17.42 -0.34
C HIS A 54 -1.68 -16.45 -1.05
N PHE A 55 -1.24 -15.83 -2.14
CA PHE A 55 -2.02 -14.95 -3.00
C PHE A 55 -2.03 -15.48 -4.44
N LYS A 56 -3.22 -15.79 -4.99
CA LYS A 56 -3.38 -16.23 -6.38
C LYS A 56 -3.52 -15.03 -7.33
N ASN A 57 -2.47 -14.24 -7.53
CA ASN A 57 -2.51 -13.10 -8.46
C ASN A 57 -1.64 -13.29 -9.72
N GLU A 58 -2.25 -13.05 -10.89
CA GLU A 58 -1.66 -13.27 -12.21
C GLU A 58 -0.78 -12.10 -12.70
N CYS A 59 -0.78 -10.94 -12.03
CA CYS A 59 -0.13 -9.71 -12.54
C CYS A 59 1.10 -9.27 -11.69
N PRO A 60 2.34 -9.62 -12.07
CA PRO A 60 3.57 -9.30 -11.31
C PRO A 60 3.97 -7.82 -11.31
N TRP A 61 3.49 -7.03 -12.27
CA TRP A 61 4.08 -5.73 -12.61
C TRP A 61 3.54 -4.57 -11.75
N ALA A 62 2.49 -4.79 -10.95
CA ALA A 62 1.83 -3.76 -10.12
C ALA A 62 2.44 -3.62 -8.69
N ASN A 63 3.51 -4.33 -8.37
CA ASN A 63 3.98 -4.54 -6.99
C ASN A 63 4.85 -3.41 -6.40
N GLY A 64 5.18 -2.37 -7.17
CA GLY A 64 6.06 -1.29 -6.68
C GLY A 64 5.51 -0.54 -5.45
N THR A 65 4.19 -0.47 -5.31
CA THR A 65 3.53 0.12 -4.13
C THR A 65 3.68 -0.77 -2.90
N VAL A 66 3.53 -2.09 -3.06
CA VAL A 66 3.69 -3.10 -2.01
C VAL A 66 5.14 -3.14 -1.53
N GLU A 67 6.10 -3.20 -2.46
CA GLU A 67 7.53 -3.18 -2.13
C GLU A 67 7.93 -1.90 -1.38
N SER A 68 7.44 -0.75 -1.83
CA SER A 68 7.69 0.51 -1.14
C SER A 68 7.09 0.52 0.27
N ALA A 69 5.87 -0.03 0.44
CA ALA A 69 5.22 -0.13 1.74
C ALA A 69 6.02 -1.04 2.70
N MET A 70 6.47 -2.20 2.21
CA MET A 70 7.31 -3.13 2.95
C MET A 70 8.64 -2.49 3.36
N LYS A 71 9.32 -1.81 2.42
CA LYS A 71 10.59 -1.12 2.68
C LYS A 71 10.47 -0.04 3.74
N THR A 72 9.41 0.78 3.68
CA THR A 72 9.16 1.80 4.71
C THR A 72 8.90 1.18 6.07
N THR A 73 8.11 0.09 6.12
CA THR A 73 7.79 -0.63 7.35
C THR A 73 9.05 -1.20 7.99
N LEU A 74 9.87 -1.92 7.23
CA LEU A 74 11.16 -2.46 7.70
C LEU A 74 12.13 -1.36 8.18
N LYS A 75 12.15 -0.20 7.50
CA LYS A 75 12.98 0.93 7.95
C LYS A 75 12.56 1.43 9.32
N LYS A 76 11.25 1.47 9.63
CA LYS A 76 10.73 1.88 10.94
C LYS A 76 11.00 0.84 12.03
N PHE A 77 10.84 -0.45 11.73
CA PHE A 77 11.25 -1.51 12.65
C PHE A 77 12.74 -1.39 13.01
N ARG A 78 13.63 -1.28 12.01
CA ARG A 78 15.07 -1.17 12.25
C ARG A 78 15.44 0.07 13.07
N ALA A 79 14.81 1.21 12.79
CA ALA A 79 15.05 2.44 13.54
C ALA A 79 14.66 2.28 15.01
N LEU A 80 13.44 1.80 15.29
CA LEU A 80 12.95 1.65 16.66
C LEU A 80 13.71 0.58 17.45
N LEU A 81 14.02 -0.58 16.84
CA LEU A 81 14.84 -1.60 17.49
C LEU A 81 16.23 -1.06 17.84
N SER A 82 16.84 -0.29 16.92
CA SER A 82 18.14 0.33 17.16
C SER A 82 18.09 1.41 18.24
N GLU A 83 17.07 2.26 18.24
CA GLU A 83 16.91 3.34 19.22
C GLU A 83 16.64 2.79 20.63
N TRP A 84 15.90 1.70 20.74
CA TRP A 84 15.55 1.08 22.03
C TRP A 84 16.53 -0.01 22.45
N LEU A 85 17.62 -0.21 21.70
CA LEU A 85 18.64 -1.25 21.94
C LEU A 85 18.02 -2.65 22.10
N MET A 86 16.95 -2.91 21.36
CA MET A 86 16.22 -4.17 21.40
C MET A 86 16.83 -5.19 20.44
N GLN A 87 16.77 -6.46 20.82
CA GLN A 87 17.23 -7.53 19.97
C GLN A 87 16.25 -7.77 18.81
N PRO A 88 16.72 -8.14 17.59
CA PRO A 88 15.85 -8.30 16.43
C PRO A 88 14.76 -9.34 16.58
N ASP A 89 14.93 -10.34 17.45
CA ASP A 89 13.94 -11.37 17.78
C ASP A 89 12.76 -10.83 18.60
N GLN A 90 12.93 -9.70 19.29
CA GLN A 90 11.89 -9.03 20.07
C GLN A 90 10.94 -8.15 19.23
N TRP A 91 11.06 -8.19 17.89
CA TRP A 91 10.33 -7.32 16.98
C TRP A 91 8.80 -7.35 17.17
N ARG A 92 8.24 -8.46 17.63
CA ARG A 92 6.79 -8.63 17.87
C ARG A 92 6.25 -7.62 18.88
N LEU A 93 7.03 -7.32 19.92
CA LEU A 93 6.63 -6.40 20.99
C LEU A 93 6.38 -4.97 20.49
N ILE A 94 7.02 -4.59 19.37
CA ILE A 94 6.95 -3.23 18.85
C ILE A 94 6.05 -3.08 17.61
N VAL A 95 5.36 -4.14 17.17
CA VAL A 95 4.44 -4.08 16.02
C VAL A 95 3.39 -2.97 16.19
N PRO A 96 2.69 -2.84 17.35
CA PRO A 96 1.70 -1.78 17.54
C PRO A 96 2.33 -0.39 17.50
N VAL A 97 3.54 -0.23 18.04
CA VAL A 97 4.28 1.03 18.05
C VAL A 97 4.70 1.43 16.64
N VAL A 98 5.26 0.49 15.87
CA VAL A 98 5.63 0.72 14.47
C VAL A 98 4.40 1.10 13.65
N MET A 99 3.28 0.38 13.82
CA MET A 99 2.02 0.69 13.17
C MET A 99 1.53 2.10 13.54
N HIS A 100 1.59 2.47 14.82
CA HIS A 100 1.26 3.81 15.29
C HIS A 100 2.15 4.87 14.63
N VAL A 101 3.47 4.74 14.70
CA VAL A 101 4.43 5.68 14.10
C VAL A 101 4.20 5.81 12.59
N LEU A 102 3.95 4.71 11.89
CA LEU A 102 3.69 4.72 10.44
C LEU A 102 2.43 5.52 10.08
N ASN A 103 1.39 5.46 10.92
CA ASN A 103 0.10 6.08 10.63
C ASN A 103 -0.04 7.50 11.19
N GLN A 104 0.70 7.84 12.25
CA GLN A 104 0.68 9.16 12.88
C GLN A 104 1.72 10.11 12.26
N SER A 105 2.80 9.59 11.67
CA SER A 105 3.83 10.44 11.07
C SER A 105 3.33 11.10 9.76
N PRO A 106 3.55 12.42 9.60
CA PRO A 106 3.39 13.12 8.32
C PRO A 106 4.05 12.39 7.14
N SER A 107 3.34 12.32 6.02
CA SER A 107 3.86 11.70 4.79
C SER A 107 3.97 12.74 3.68
N GLU A 108 5.18 12.90 3.13
CA GLU A 108 5.38 13.74 1.94
C GLU A 108 4.53 13.30 0.73
N THR A 109 4.16 12.02 0.65
CA THR A 109 3.31 11.51 -0.43
C THR A 109 1.88 12.02 -0.29
N LEU A 110 1.47 12.38 0.92
CA LEU A 110 0.17 12.96 1.26
C LEU A 110 0.26 14.50 1.43
N GLY A 111 1.32 15.14 0.93
CA GLY A 111 1.49 16.59 1.09
C GLY A 111 1.79 17.04 2.53
N GLY A 112 2.31 16.14 3.37
CA GLY A 112 2.59 16.43 4.79
C GLY A 112 1.46 15.99 5.74
N THR A 113 0.33 15.51 5.23
CA THR A 113 -0.72 14.92 6.06
C THR A 113 -0.29 13.54 6.57
N SER A 114 -0.71 13.18 7.79
CA SER A 114 -0.48 11.84 8.32
C SER A 114 -1.48 10.83 7.71
N PRO A 115 -1.12 9.54 7.59
CA PRO A 115 -2.05 8.54 7.09
C PRO A 115 -3.34 8.38 7.90
N ILE A 116 -3.28 8.51 9.24
CA ILE A 116 -4.49 8.44 10.07
C ILE A 116 -5.43 9.59 9.76
N THR A 117 -4.91 10.81 9.58
CA THR A 117 -5.73 11.98 9.27
C THR A 117 -6.34 11.90 7.88
N ALA A 118 -5.58 11.40 6.90
CA ALA A 118 -6.12 11.15 5.57
C ALA A 118 -7.25 10.10 5.57
N MET A 119 -7.12 9.06 6.40
CA MET A 119 -8.09 7.96 6.48
C MET A 119 -9.36 8.33 7.26
N THR A 120 -9.21 8.98 8.42
CA THR A 120 -10.35 9.19 9.36
C THR A 120 -10.84 10.64 9.42
N GLY A 121 -10.09 11.59 8.85
CA GLY A 121 -10.31 13.03 9.02
C GLY A 121 -9.87 13.57 10.39
N GLY A 122 -9.55 12.70 11.36
CA GLY A 122 -9.10 13.11 12.69
C GLY A 122 -7.64 13.58 12.71
N PRO A 123 -7.26 14.53 13.58
CA PRO A 123 -5.88 14.98 13.66
C PRO A 123 -4.94 13.85 14.12
N ALA A 124 -3.68 13.91 13.68
CA ALA A 124 -2.65 13.04 14.21
C ALA A 124 -2.46 13.32 15.70
N MET A 125 -2.18 12.27 16.47
CA MET A 125 -1.96 12.37 17.90
C MET A 125 -0.74 13.25 18.17
N SER A 126 -0.90 14.20 19.09
CA SER A 126 0.17 15.03 19.64
C SER A 126 0.34 14.71 21.13
N PRO A 127 1.59 14.65 21.65
CA PRO A 127 1.83 14.60 23.09
C PRO A 127 1.22 15.79 23.86
N LEU A 128 0.87 16.86 23.15
CA LEU A 128 0.22 18.06 23.70
C LEU A 128 -1.30 18.06 23.54
N ASP A 129 -1.89 16.95 23.07
CA ASP A 129 -3.33 16.83 22.92
C ASP A 129 -4.00 16.96 24.28
N ARG A 130 -5.01 17.85 24.34
CA ARG A 130 -5.78 18.06 25.54
C ARG A 130 -6.77 16.91 25.69
N LEU A 131 -6.64 16.16 26.78
CA LEU A 131 -7.68 15.23 27.19
C LEU A 131 -8.83 16.04 27.77
N ALA A 132 -9.98 16.01 27.10
CA ALA A 132 -11.20 16.57 27.66
C ALA A 132 -11.60 15.73 28.88
N LEU A 133 -11.45 16.29 30.08
CA LEU A 133 -11.99 15.67 31.28
C LEU A 133 -13.53 15.76 31.22
N PRO A 134 -14.25 14.68 31.55
CA PRO A 134 -15.70 14.67 31.45
C PRO A 134 -16.28 15.76 32.35
N GLY A 135 -16.92 16.77 31.73
CA GLY A 135 -17.79 17.72 32.41
C GLY A 135 -19.17 17.12 32.70
N PRO A 136 -20.09 17.88 33.31
CA PRO A 136 -21.46 17.42 33.52
C PRO A 136 -22.08 17.00 32.18
N THR A 137 -22.42 15.73 32.06
CA THR A 137 -22.97 15.14 30.84
C THR A 137 -24.41 15.59 30.69
N LYS A 138 -24.72 16.30 29.61
CA LYS A 138 -26.10 16.67 29.30
C LYS A 138 -26.76 15.51 28.57
N ILE A 139 -27.88 15.01 29.10
CA ILE A 139 -28.67 13.98 28.41
C ILE A 139 -29.29 14.64 27.17
N THR A 140 -29.10 14.02 26.01
CA THR A 140 -29.53 14.54 24.71
C THR A 140 -29.82 13.35 23.81
N THR A 141 -30.87 13.47 23.00
CA THR A 141 -31.22 12.46 22.00
C THR A 141 -30.36 12.60 20.75
N LEU A 142 -30.22 11.50 19.99
CA LEU A 142 -29.50 11.51 18.71
C LEU A 142 -30.08 12.54 17.73
N GLU A 143 -31.41 12.66 17.67
CA GLU A 143 -32.13 13.59 16.81
C GLU A 143 -31.86 15.07 17.15
N GLU A 144 -31.85 15.40 18.45
CA GLU A 144 -31.48 16.74 18.92
C GLU A 144 -30.03 17.06 18.58
N LEU A 145 -29.12 16.10 18.75
CA LEU A 145 -27.70 16.28 18.45
C LEU A 145 -27.46 16.48 16.96
N TRP A 146 -28.15 15.70 16.11
CA TRP A 146 -28.14 15.87 14.65
C TRP A 146 -28.68 17.24 14.23
N SER A 147 -29.80 17.67 14.82
CA SER A 147 -30.40 18.98 14.54
C SER A 147 -29.47 20.14 14.95
N LEU A 148 -28.80 20.00 16.10
CA LEU A 148 -27.83 20.98 16.63
C LEU A 148 -26.55 21.08 15.80
N ARG A 149 -26.09 19.96 15.22
CA ARG A 149 -24.75 19.85 14.61
C ARG A 149 -24.79 19.72 13.09
N GLN A 150 -25.96 19.77 12.45
CA GLN A 150 -26.09 19.51 11.02
C GLN A 150 -25.23 20.45 10.16
N GLU A 151 -25.19 21.73 10.49
CA GLU A 151 -24.38 22.73 9.75
C GLU A 151 -22.89 22.50 9.96
N GLU A 152 -22.48 22.18 11.19
CA GLU A 152 -21.08 21.86 11.50
C GLU A 152 -20.62 20.58 10.78
N LEU A 153 -21.47 19.55 10.71
CA LEU A 153 -21.18 18.32 9.97
C LEU A 153 -21.06 18.59 8.47
N LYS A 154 -21.92 19.44 7.89
CA LYS A 154 -21.79 19.86 6.48
C LYS A 154 -20.46 20.58 6.24
N SER A 155 -20.08 21.48 7.13
CA SER A 155 -18.78 22.17 7.07
C SER A 155 -17.60 21.19 7.18
N LEU A 156 -17.71 20.19 8.06
CA LEU A 156 -16.70 19.15 8.22
C LEU A 156 -16.52 18.33 6.93
N VAL A 157 -17.62 17.91 6.29
CA VAL A 157 -17.58 17.19 5.01
C VAL A 157 -16.85 18.01 3.94
N LEU A 158 -17.18 19.28 3.78
CA LEU A 158 -16.51 20.17 2.82
C LEU A 158 -15.01 20.31 3.13
N SER A 159 -14.64 20.39 4.40
CA SER A 159 -13.24 20.47 4.81
C SER A 159 -12.47 19.19 4.50
N LEU A 160 -13.12 18.02 4.63
CA LEU A 160 -12.55 16.72 4.34
C LEU A 160 -12.36 16.53 2.83
N ASP A 161 -13.36 16.90 2.03
CA ASP A 161 -13.28 16.87 0.56
C ASP A 161 -12.13 17.75 0.06
N SER A 162 -12.00 18.97 0.58
CA SER A 162 -10.89 19.86 0.24
C SER A 162 -9.52 19.30 0.67
N MET A 163 -9.45 18.60 1.80
CA MET A 163 -8.23 17.91 2.24
C MET A 163 -7.87 16.76 1.29
N HIS A 164 -8.85 15.94 0.93
CA HIS A 164 -8.68 14.80 0.03
C HIS A 164 -8.26 15.25 -1.37
N GLU A 165 -8.84 16.32 -1.89
CA GLU A 165 -8.42 16.95 -3.14
C GLU A 165 -6.93 17.33 -3.14
N LYS A 166 -6.47 18.03 -2.09
CA LYS A 166 -5.05 18.40 -1.93
C LYS A 166 -4.13 17.18 -1.86
N ILE A 167 -4.57 16.09 -1.22
CA ILE A 167 -3.81 14.83 -1.16
C ILE A 167 -3.69 14.20 -2.56
N VAL A 168 -4.77 14.19 -3.34
CA VAL A 168 -4.75 13.70 -4.73
C VAL A 168 -3.79 14.53 -5.59
N GLU A 169 -3.84 15.86 -5.48
CA GLU A 169 -2.92 16.75 -6.19
C GLU A 169 -1.45 16.50 -5.81
N ALA A 170 -1.15 16.42 -4.51
CA ALA A 170 0.22 16.19 -4.04
C ALA A 170 0.77 14.84 -4.52
N SER A 171 -0.03 13.78 -4.38
CA SER A 171 0.35 12.41 -4.76
C SER A 171 0.50 12.26 -6.28
N SER A 172 -0.41 12.83 -7.08
CA SER A 172 -0.35 12.83 -8.55
C SER A 172 0.86 13.60 -9.07
N LYS A 173 1.14 14.79 -8.52
CA LYS A 173 2.33 15.59 -8.84
C LYS A 173 3.62 14.82 -8.53
N LYS A 174 3.67 14.10 -7.41
CA LYS A 174 4.83 13.25 -7.04
C LYS A 174 4.98 12.06 -7.99
N ARG A 175 3.89 11.38 -8.35
CA ARG A 175 3.87 10.27 -9.33
C ARG A 175 4.35 10.74 -10.70
N LEU A 176 3.87 11.90 -11.18
CA LEU A 176 4.27 12.48 -12.45
C LEU A 176 5.78 12.82 -12.48
N LYS A 177 6.29 13.49 -11.44
CA LYS A 177 7.72 13.80 -11.32
C LYS A 177 8.58 12.52 -11.34
N LYS A 178 8.16 11.46 -10.65
CA LYS A 178 8.86 10.17 -10.65
C LYS A 178 8.87 9.53 -12.03
N ARG A 179 7.75 9.58 -12.77
CA ARG A 179 7.66 9.10 -14.15
C ARG A 179 8.58 9.89 -15.09
N GLN A 180 8.53 11.21 -15.03
CA GLN A 180 9.40 12.08 -15.83
C GLN A 180 10.89 11.84 -15.54
N ARG A 181 11.27 11.65 -14.28
CA ARG A 181 12.66 11.32 -13.92
C ARG A 181 13.08 9.96 -14.50
N ARG A 182 12.19 8.96 -14.49
CA ARG A 182 12.46 7.64 -15.07
C ARG A 182 12.66 7.71 -16.58
N LEU A 183 11.85 8.50 -17.28
CA LEU A 183 11.99 8.72 -18.73
C LEU A 183 13.33 9.39 -19.10
N LYS A 184 13.88 10.24 -18.23
CA LYS A 184 15.19 10.88 -18.43
C LYS A 184 16.39 9.96 -18.12
N THR A 185 16.15 8.75 -17.60
CA THR A 185 17.23 7.82 -17.24
C THR A 185 17.75 7.14 -18.50
N LYS A 186 19.05 7.29 -18.80
CA LYS A 186 19.70 6.67 -19.97
C LYS A 186 19.50 5.14 -19.96
N GLY A 187 19.15 4.57 -21.12
CA GLY A 187 18.92 3.12 -21.29
C GLY A 187 17.49 2.66 -20.98
N VAL A 188 16.57 3.58 -20.69
CA VAL A 188 15.13 3.30 -20.52
C VAL A 188 14.35 3.90 -21.70
N GLU A 189 14.80 3.63 -22.92
CA GLU A 189 13.98 3.86 -24.11
C GLU A 189 13.05 2.67 -24.27
N MET A 190 11.76 2.95 -24.43
CA MET A 190 10.75 1.93 -24.58
C MET A 190 10.79 1.35 -25.98
N ALA A 191 10.81 0.03 -26.07
CA ALA A 191 10.48 -0.65 -27.31
C ALA A 191 9.01 -0.36 -27.64
N GLN A 192 8.78 0.34 -28.75
CA GLN A 192 7.45 0.42 -29.35
C GLN A 192 7.24 -0.89 -30.10
N LEU A 193 6.43 -1.77 -29.52
CA LEU A 193 6.10 -3.07 -30.11
C LEU A 193 4.70 -2.99 -30.70
N ASP A 194 4.56 -3.43 -31.94
CA ASP A 194 3.30 -3.54 -32.66
C ASP A 194 2.88 -5.00 -32.83
N VAL A 195 1.59 -5.20 -33.11
CA VAL A 195 1.05 -6.53 -33.41
C VAL A 195 1.76 -7.08 -34.65
N GLY A 196 2.35 -8.26 -34.51
CA GLY A 196 3.15 -8.90 -35.54
C GLY A 196 4.66 -8.91 -35.26
N ASP A 197 5.14 -8.10 -34.31
CA ASP A 197 6.56 -8.05 -33.95
C ASP A 197 7.03 -9.35 -33.30
N PHE A 198 8.26 -9.74 -33.64
CA PHE A 198 8.92 -10.90 -33.05
C PHE A 198 9.72 -10.49 -31.83
N VAL A 199 9.44 -11.13 -30.70
CA VAL A 199 10.02 -10.82 -29.40
C VAL A 199 10.53 -12.09 -28.72
N LEU A 200 11.63 -11.96 -27.99
CA LEU A 200 12.01 -12.96 -27.00
C LEU A 200 11.34 -12.58 -25.69
N TYR A 201 10.75 -13.56 -25.01
CA TYR A 201 10.12 -13.35 -23.72
C TYR A 201 10.85 -14.12 -22.62
N MET A 202 10.68 -13.64 -21.40
CA MET A 202 11.18 -14.30 -20.20
C MET A 202 10.04 -15.06 -19.56
N ASP A 203 10.20 -16.37 -19.40
CA ASP A 203 9.29 -17.15 -18.58
C ASP A 203 9.70 -17.05 -17.11
N VAL A 204 8.92 -16.32 -16.33
CA VAL A 204 9.13 -16.13 -14.89
C VAL A 204 8.67 -17.36 -14.08
N TRP A 205 7.98 -18.32 -14.71
CA TRP A 205 7.50 -19.54 -14.05
C TRP A 205 8.58 -20.61 -13.89
N SER A 206 9.65 -20.58 -14.68
CA SER A 206 10.82 -21.44 -14.45
C SER A 206 11.76 -20.79 -13.44
N MET A 207 11.47 -20.97 -12.15
CA MET A 207 12.31 -20.52 -11.03
C MET A 207 13.73 -21.09 -11.17
N SER A 208 14.68 -20.25 -11.61
CA SER A 208 16.07 -20.47 -11.23
C SER A 208 16.26 -20.01 -9.78
N PRO A 209 17.14 -20.63 -8.98
CA PRO A 209 17.30 -20.31 -7.56
C PRO A 209 17.78 -18.88 -7.28
N SER A 210 18.27 -18.17 -8.30
CA SER A 210 18.80 -16.82 -8.16
C SER A 210 17.91 -15.82 -8.90
N LYS A 211 17.40 -14.81 -8.16
CA LYS A 211 16.54 -13.72 -8.65
C LYS A 211 17.14 -12.91 -9.82
N LEU A 212 18.42 -13.14 -10.15
CA LEU A 212 19.18 -12.44 -11.19
C LEU A 212 19.62 -13.35 -12.34
N SER A 213 19.42 -14.68 -12.28
CA SER A 213 19.68 -15.57 -13.41
C SER A 213 18.44 -15.70 -14.28
N VAL A 214 18.53 -15.19 -15.50
CA VAL A 214 17.43 -15.15 -16.46
C VAL A 214 17.77 -16.02 -17.67
N THR A 215 16.81 -16.85 -18.08
CA THR A 215 16.86 -17.58 -19.35
C THR A 215 15.85 -16.96 -20.31
N TRP A 216 16.34 -16.39 -21.40
CA TRP A 216 15.50 -15.96 -22.51
C TRP A 216 14.90 -17.19 -23.20
N ARG A 217 13.59 -17.16 -23.46
CA ARG A 217 12.89 -18.25 -24.15
C ARG A 217 12.82 -17.97 -25.65
N GLU A 218 12.36 -18.99 -26.37
CA GLU A 218 12.26 -19.04 -27.82
C GLU A 218 11.39 -17.91 -28.42
N PRO A 219 11.48 -17.67 -29.75
CA PRO A 219 10.79 -16.58 -30.40
C PRO A 219 9.28 -16.65 -30.21
N ALA A 220 8.71 -15.52 -29.80
CA ALA A 220 7.28 -15.32 -29.73
C ALA A 220 6.87 -14.16 -30.65
N GLN A 221 5.61 -14.14 -31.06
CA GLN A 221 5.05 -13.03 -31.81
C GLN A 221 4.04 -12.28 -30.94
N VAL A 222 4.09 -10.94 -30.99
CA VAL A 222 3.07 -10.09 -30.34
C VAL A 222 1.76 -10.25 -31.09
N VAL A 223 0.74 -10.79 -30.42
CA VAL A 223 -0.58 -11.04 -31.00
C VAL A 223 -1.55 -9.92 -30.65
N LYS A 224 -1.38 -9.29 -29.49
CA LYS A 224 -2.27 -8.22 -29.05
C LYS A 224 -1.57 -7.28 -28.08
N THR A 225 -1.92 -6.00 -28.17
CA THR A 225 -1.47 -4.96 -27.25
C THR A 225 -2.59 -4.63 -26.28
N THR A 226 -2.39 -4.91 -24.99
CA THR A 226 -3.37 -4.62 -23.93
C THR A 226 -3.15 -3.23 -23.32
N SER A 227 -1.90 -2.77 -23.30
CA SER A 227 -1.51 -1.38 -23.01
C SER A 227 -0.12 -1.12 -23.59
N ASP A 228 0.36 0.12 -23.53
CA ASP A 228 1.74 0.49 -23.91
C ASP A 228 2.84 -0.33 -23.20
N TRP A 229 2.48 -1.11 -22.17
CA TRP A 229 3.40 -1.88 -21.33
C TRP A 229 3.05 -3.37 -21.20
N ILE A 230 1.93 -3.81 -21.78
CA ILE A 230 1.42 -5.17 -21.63
C ILE A 230 1.01 -5.70 -22.99
N PHE A 231 1.68 -6.77 -23.41
CA PHE A 231 1.48 -7.44 -24.68
C PHE A 231 1.13 -8.91 -24.45
N GLU A 232 0.21 -9.43 -25.24
CA GLU A 232 -0.07 -10.86 -25.32
C GLU A 232 0.79 -11.44 -26.44
N ASN A 233 1.60 -12.44 -26.10
CA ASN A 233 2.55 -13.06 -27.01
C ASN A 233 2.16 -14.51 -27.29
N ARG A 234 2.32 -14.97 -28.53
CA ARG A 234 2.19 -16.37 -28.93
C ARG A 234 3.56 -16.97 -29.14
N ASN A 235 3.86 -18.06 -28.45
CA ASN A 235 5.12 -18.79 -28.65
C ASN A 235 5.05 -19.51 -30.01
N LEU A 236 6.03 -19.26 -30.88
CA LEU A 236 6.01 -19.78 -32.25
C LEU A 236 6.44 -21.24 -32.36
N VAL A 237 7.03 -21.80 -31.30
CA VAL A 237 7.52 -23.18 -31.25
C VAL A 237 6.55 -24.09 -30.49
N THR A 238 5.96 -23.60 -29.39
CA THR A 238 5.05 -24.41 -28.55
C THR A 238 3.56 -24.18 -28.81
N GLY A 239 3.21 -23.16 -29.61
CA GLY A 239 1.81 -22.80 -29.90
C GLY A 239 1.21 -21.86 -28.88
#